data_AF-A0A959Q1I3-F1
#
_entry.id   AF-A0A959Q1I3-F1
#
_cell.length_a   1.000
_cell.length_b   1.000
_cell.length_c   1.000
_cell.angle_alpha   90.00
_cell.angle_beta   90.00
_cell.angle_gamma   90.00
#
_symmetry.space_group_name_H-M   'P 1'
#
loop_
_entity.id
_entity.type
_entity.pdbx_description
1 polymer ?
#
loop_
_entity_poly.entity_id
_entity_poly.type
_entity_poly.pdbx_seq_one_letter_code
_entity_poly.pdbx_strand_id
1 'polypeptide(L)'
;MKRKYLILGWMALLVSCQTLEFPEPQVSNPVFYIKGDMNGTSWQLNAGDEHYFLDTEWIRDSSQVPVFVSTLRPDSCNGLCANSFQMQLRYLTPSAAGGVDIDALLNADQSRRFLDNEGVDSVEFQFKSLTECTELPIRSNWKIGDRKFSTSEVTVILPEAEQQVDYMIMDSSGTLAVQIVQPIDQVSIAAVEPSQSVKVNFTQDGRAVIIELSDTRDFGVTWSPVTSDGKRLIIREPIATRLSADIVWRDGSKGKVVIKLPEDNKLPASVCQAGFHYRAIQKISRPNPLQLNTVDLNYMDDRGKLYSTRFARQVNASFKVIDHEPYKANDSGLPTQKVYFLLNCTMADQAKTEKLVLENIEGVFAFAYPN
;
A
#
# COMPACT_ATOMS: atom_id res chain seq x y z
N MET A 1 42.94 -67.90 -79.70
CA MET A 1 41.85 -67.84 -78.70
C MET A 1 41.71 -66.40 -78.22
N LYS A 2 40.48 -65.93 -78.07
CA LYS A 2 40.06 -64.54 -77.84
C LYS A 2 40.11 -64.14 -76.35
N ARG A 3 40.48 -62.88 -76.07
CA ARG A 3 40.05 -61.97 -74.95
C ARG A 3 40.91 -60.69 -75.08
N LYS A 4 40.48 -59.46 -75.44
CA LYS A 4 39.41 -58.54 -74.92
C LYS A 4 39.39 -58.57 -73.39
N TYR A 5 39.62 -57.49 -72.62
CA TYR A 5 39.12 -56.10 -72.64
C TYR A 5 40.14 -55.19 -71.90
N LEU A 6 40.47 -53.97 -72.36
CA LEU A 6 39.78 -52.68 -72.13
C LEU A 6 39.45 -52.43 -70.63
N ILE A 7 40.39 -51.86 -69.88
CA ILE A 7 40.12 -51.24 -68.57
C ILE A 7 40.27 -49.73 -68.75
N LEU A 8 39.11 -49.09 -68.81
CA LEU A 8 38.88 -47.66 -68.87
C LEU A 8 39.44 -46.96 -67.63
N GLY A 9 40.06 -45.81 -67.85
CA GLY A 9 40.39 -44.85 -66.80
C GLY A 9 39.11 -44.34 -66.12
N TRP A 10 39.06 -44.53 -64.81
CA TRP A 10 37.96 -44.09 -63.94
C TRP A 10 38.52 -43.70 -62.57
N MET A 11 39.51 -42.80 -62.54
CA MET A 11 40.12 -42.37 -61.27
C MET A 11 40.71 -40.96 -61.36
N ALA A 12 39.89 -39.95 -61.71
CA ALA A 12 40.31 -38.55 -61.64
C ALA A 12 39.12 -37.56 -61.56
N LEU A 13 38.15 -37.80 -60.68
CA LEU A 13 37.17 -36.78 -60.29
C LEU A 13 36.86 -36.89 -58.79
N LEU A 14 37.88 -36.70 -57.95
CA LEU A 14 37.65 -36.31 -56.57
C LEU A 14 37.43 -34.79 -56.53
N VAL A 15 36.17 -34.48 -56.81
CA VAL A 15 35.38 -33.33 -56.38
C VAL A 15 36.10 -32.46 -55.33
N SER A 16 36.56 -31.30 -55.80
CA SER A 16 36.78 -30.12 -54.96
C SER A 16 35.42 -29.73 -54.37
N CYS A 17 35.13 -30.25 -53.18
CA CYS A 17 34.02 -29.79 -52.36
C CYS A 17 34.49 -28.49 -51.68
N GLN A 18 34.24 -27.35 -52.31
CA GLN A 18 34.35 -26.07 -51.60
C GLN A 18 33.27 -26.09 -50.52
N THR A 19 33.68 -26.05 -49.26
CA THR A 19 32.78 -25.80 -48.14
C THR A 19 32.07 -24.48 -48.45
N LEU A 20 30.75 -24.55 -48.68
CA LEU A 20 29.92 -23.35 -48.71
C LEU A 20 29.98 -22.74 -47.31
N GLU A 21 30.81 -21.72 -47.16
CA GLU A 21 30.75 -20.83 -46.01
C GLU A 21 29.44 -20.06 -46.12
N PHE A 22 28.45 -20.46 -45.34
CA PHE A 22 27.27 -19.64 -45.14
C PHE A 22 27.72 -18.33 -44.50
N PRO A 23 27.18 -17.17 -44.92
CA PRO A 23 27.48 -15.92 -44.24
C PRO A 23 27.18 -16.11 -42.75
N GLU A 24 28.13 -15.68 -41.89
CA GLU A 24 27.92 -15.73 -40.45
C GLU A 24 26.56 -15.08 -40.16
N PRO A 25 25.67 -15.76 -39.40
CA PRO A 25 24.40 -15.18 -39.04
C PRO A 25 24.68 -13.83 -38.39
N GLN A 26 24.12 -12.77 -38.97
CA GLN A 26 24.21 -11.44 -38.41
C GLN A 26 23.48 -11.49 -37.07
N VAL A 27 24.24 -11.62 -35.98
CA VAL A 27 23.73 -11.49 -34.62
C VAL A 27 23.38 -10.02 -34.44
N SER A 28 22.14 -9.65 -34.78
CA SER A 28 21.65 -8.30 -34.54
C SER A 28 21.55 -8.10 -33.03
N ASN A 29 22.18 -7.05 -32.50
CA ASN A 29 21.98 -6.66 -31.11
C ASN A 29 20.47 -6.52 -30.84
N PRO A 30 19.94 -7.13 -29.74
CA PRO A 30 18.52 -7.08 -29.45
C PRO A 30 18.06 -5.63 -29.29
N VAL A 31 16.97 -5.28 -29.98
CA VAL A 31 16.45 -3.90 -29.98
C VAL A 31 15.82 -3.55 -28.63
N PHE A 32 15.20 -4.52 -27.99
CA PHE A 32 14.55 -4.38 -26.69
C PHE A 32 15.11 -5.40 -25.72
N TYR A 33 15.44 -4.94 -24.52
CA TYR A 33 16.02 -5.79 -23.48
C TYR A 33 15.82 -5.17 -22.10
N ILE A 34 16.07 -5.98 -21.08
CA ILE A 34 16.28 -5.55 -19.70
C ILE A 34 17.39 -6.40 -19.11
N LYS A 35 18.35 -5.78 -18.43
CA LYS A 35 19.50 -6.47 -17.84
C LYS A 35 19.97 -5.78 -16.56
N GLY A 36 20.65 -6.51 -15.69
CA GLY A 36 21.30 -5.98 -14.49
C GLY A 36 21.43 -7.08 -13.45
N ASP A 37 21.28 -6.75 -12.17
CA ASP A 37 21.40 -7.70 -11.07
C ASP A 37 20.04 -7.94 -10.40
N MET A 38 19.65 -9.22 -10.28
CA MET A 38 18.49 -9.66 -9.52
C MET A 38 18.96 -10.48 -8.33
N ASN A 39 18.72 -9.98 -7.11
CA ASN A 39 19.25 -10.56 -5.87
C ASN A 39 20.78 -10.76 -5.91
N GLY A 40 21.51 -9.81 -6.50
CA GLY A 40 22.97 -9.84 -6.65
C GLY A 40 23.49 -10.83 -7.71
N THR A 41 22.60 -11.48 -8.47
CA THR A 41 22.96 -12.36 -9.59
C THR A 41 22.63 -11.67 -10.91
N SER A 42 23.57 -11.72 -11.87
CA SER A 42 23.34 -11.13 -13.19
C SER A 42 22.17 -11.80 -13.89
N TRP A 43 21.27 -10.98 -14.44
CA TRP A 43 20.02 -11.39 -15.06
C TRP A 43 19.75 -10.53 -16.30
N GLN A 44 19.22 -11.14 -17.36
CA GLN A 44 18.83 -10.44 -18.57
C GLN A 44 17.67 -11.14 -19.30
N LEU A 45 16.86 -10.34 -20.00
CA LEU A 45 15.87 -10.80 -20.98
C LEU A 45 16.01 -9.94 -22.24
N ASN A 46 15.97 -10.58 -23.41
CA ASN A 46 16.17 -9.93 -24.71
C ASN A 46 15.02 -10.29 -25.66
N ALA A 47 14.45 -9.31 -26.36
CA ALA A 47 13.54 -9.59 -27.47
C ALA A 47 14.33 -10.12 -28.67
N GLY A 48 13.81 -11.18 -29.32
CA GLY A 48 14.45 -11.87 -30.45
C GLY A 48 15.24 -13.12 -30.04
N ASP A 49 15.65 -13.22 -28.78
CA ASP A 49 16.27 -14.43 -28.23
C ASP A 49 15.19 -15.38 -27.71
N GLU A 50 15.36 -16.69 -27.89
CA GLU A 50 14.46 -17.72 -27.35
C GLU A 50 12.95 -17.48 -27.61
N HIS A 51 12.62 -16.88 -28.76
CA HIS A 51 11.25 -16.52 -29.12
C HIS A 51 10.59 -15.48 -28.21
N TYR A 52 11.37 -14.65 -27.52
CA TYR A 52 10.85 -13.48 -26.81
C TYR A 52 10.52 -12.35 -27.76
N PHE A 53 9.48 -11.60 -27.43
CA PHE A 53 9.12 -10.38 -28.13
C PHE A 53 8.58 -9.34 -27.14
N LEU A 54 8.57 -8.09 -27.57
CA LEU A 54 8.05 -6.98 -26.78
C LEU A 54 6.65 -6.63 -27.29
N ASP A 55 5.64 -6.93 -26.46
CA ASP A 55 4.26 -6.56 -26.70
C ASP A 55 3.95 -5.21 -26.07
N THR A 56 3.16 -4.37 -26.75
CA THR A 56 2.88 -3.00 -26.30
C THR A 56 1.42 -2.65 -26.49
N GLU A 57 0.83 -2.04 -25.46
CA GLU A 57 -0.56 -1.61 -25.47
C GLU A 57 -0.75 -0.31 -24.67
N TRP A 58 -1.91 0.30 -24.87
CA TRP A 58 -2.35 1.43 -24.09
C TRP A 58 -3.77 1.17 -23.59
N ILE A 59 -3.99 1.40 -22.30
CA ILE A 59 -5.28 1.19 -21.65
C ILE A 59 -5.63 2.38 -20.75
N ARG A 60 -6.88 2.41 -20.28
CA ARG A 60 -7.29 3.23 -19.14
C ARG A 60 -7.58 2.32 -17.97
N ASP A 61 -7.06 2.66 -16.80
CA ASP A 61 -7.39 1.92 -15.58
C ASP A 61 -8.80 2.25 -15.05
N SER A 62 -9.18 1.64 -13.93
CA SER A 62 -10.49 1.86 -13.29
C SER A 62 -10.74 3.31 -12.87
N SER A 63 -9.69 4.13 -12.75
CA SER A 63 -9.76 5.56 -12.44
C SER A 63 -9.71 6.43 -13.70
N GLN A 64 -9.84 5.83 -14.88
CA GLN A 64 -9.76 6.48 -16.20
C GLN A 64 -8.40 7.13 -16.50
N VAL A 65 -7.36 6.78 -15.73
CA VAL A 65 -6.00 7.28 -15.96
C VAL A 65 -5.35 6.49 -17.10
N PRO A 66 -4.76 7.14 -18.11
CA PRO A 66 -4.00 6.46 -19.16
C PRO A 66 -2.81 5.67 -18.60
N VAL A 67 -2.67 4.42 -19.03
CA VAL A 67 -1.58 3.52 -18.68
C VAL A 67 -0.96 2.96 -19.96
N PHE A 68 0.36 3.11 -20.09
CA PHE A 68 1.15 2.58 -21.21
C PHE A 68 1.83 1.31 -20.73
N VAL A 69 1.56 0.20 -21.40
CA VAL A 69 2.02 -1.12 -20.97
C VAL A 69 2.98 -1.68 -22.01
N SER A 70 4.09 -2.21 -21.53
CA SER A 70 5.08 -2.91 -22.34
C SER A 70 5.43 -4.22 -21.64
N THR A 71 5.30 -5.34 -22.36
CA THR A 71 5.51 -6.69 -21.81
C THR A 71 6.52 -7.44 -22.66
N LEU A 72 7.69 -7.74 -22.09
CA LEU A 72 8.69 -8.62 -22.68
C LEU A 72 8.38 -10.06 -22.26
N ARG A 73 8.04 -10.93 -23.22
CA ARG A 73 7.52 -12.27 -22.96
C ARG A 73 7.78 -13.26 -24.11
N PRO A 74 7.71 -14.57 -23.85
CA PRO A 74 7.72 -15.59 -24.91
C PRO A 74 6.52 -15.49 -25.88
N ASP A 75 6.74 -15.83 -27.15
CA ASP A 75 5.73 -15.89 -28.23
C ASP A 75 4.56 -16.85 -27.94
N SER A 76 4.83 -17.91 -27.19
CA SER A 76 3.87 -18.97 -26.86
C SER A 76 2.79 -18.58 -25.86
N CYS A 77 2.84 -17.39 -25.28
CA CYS A 77 1.90 -16.96 -24.25
C CYS A 77 1.04 -15.76 -24.69
N ASN A 78 0.02 -15.41 -23.90
CA ASN A 78 -0.78 -14.20 -24.06
C ASN A 78 -0.84 -13.46 -22.72
N GLY A 79 -0.38 -12.20 -22.69
CA GLY A 79 -0.29 -11.42 -21.46
C GLY A 79 0.90 -11.78 -20.56
N LEU A 80 0.76 -11.59 -19.25
CA LEU A 80 1.81 -11.88 -18.27
C LEU A 80 1.84 -13.37 -17.93
N CYS A 81 2.93 -14.04 -18.29
CA CYS A 81 3.11 -15.50 -18.23
C CYS A 81 4.47 -15.87 -17.63
N ALA A 82 4.75 -17.16 -17.39
CA ALA A 82 6.04 -17.56 -16.83
C ALA A 82 7.23 -17.02 -17.66
N ASN A 83 8.27 -16.55 -16.96
CA ASN A 83 9.40 -15.82 -17.53
C ASN A 83 8.99 -14.59 -18.34
N SER A 84 8.20 -13.68 -17.77
CA SER A 84 7.88 -12.40 -18.44
C SER A 84 8.10 -11.21 -17.53
N PHE A 85 8.42 -10.08 -18.14
CA PHE A 85 8.61 -8.81 -17.46
C PHE A 85 7.72 -7.74 -18.09
N GLN A 86 6.92 -7.08 -17.28
CA GLN A 86 6.02 -6.03 -17.70
C GLN A 86 6.34 -4.73 -16.97
N MET A 87 6.35 -3.64 -17.74
CA MET A 87 6.40 -2.28 -17.23
C MET A 87 5.12 -1.54 -17.60
N GLN A 88 4.56 -0.83 -16.63
CA GLN A 88 3.44 0.06 -16.81
C GLN A 88 3.84 1.48 -16.41
N LEU A 89 3.60 2.45 -17.30
CA LEU A 89 3.78 3.87 -17.03
C LEU A 89 2.41 4.53 -16.91
N ARG A 90 2.17 5.21 -15.79
CA ARG A 90 0.90 5.88 -15.50
C ARG A 90 1.01 7.39 -15.72
N TYR A 91 0.12 7.94 -16.52
CA TYR A 91 0.21 9.32 -17.01
C TYR A 91 0.04 10.39 -15.92
N LEU A 92 0.64 11.56 -16.11
CA LEU A 92 0.74 12.64 -15.11
C LEU A 92 -0.51 13.53 -15.02
N THR A 93 -1.32 13.59 -16.09
CA THR A 93 -2.44 14.55 -16.16
C THR A 93 -3.66 13.91 -16.83
N PRO A 94 -4.81 13.79 -16.17
CA PRO A 94 -6.06 13.56 -16.88
C PRO A 94 -6.39 14.83 -17.68
N SER A 95 -5.88 14.96 -18.91
CA SER A 95 -6.26 16.10 -19.75
C SER A 95 -7.73 15.96 -20.11
N ALA A 96 -8.53 17.00 -19.87
CA ALA A 96 -9.95 17.02 -20.21
C ALA A 96 -10.20 16.92 -21.74
N ALA A 97 -9.15 17.09 -22.55
CA ALA A 97 -9.19 17.03 -24.01
C ALA A 97 -8.74 15.67 -24.60
N GLY A 98 -8.42 14.67 -23.76
CA GLY A 98 -8.15 13.29 -24.19
C GLY A 98 -6.80 13.03 -24.86
N GLY A 99 -6.03 14.07 -25.21
CA GLY A 99 -4.70 13.93 -25.80
C GLY A 99 -3.65 13.47 -24.79
N VAL A 100 -2.76 12.59 -25.24
CA VAL A 100 -1.55 12.14 -24.54
C VAL A 100 -0.36 12.91 -25.10
N ASP A 101 0.34 13.66 -24.25
CA ASP A 101 1.67 14.20 -24.58
C ASP A 101 2.73 13.19 -24.12
N ILE A 102 3.21 12.38 -25.07
CA ILE A 102 4.17 11.30 -24.82
C ILE A 102 5.55 11.84 -24.42
N ASP A 103 5.93 13.01 -24.92
CA ASP A 103 7.22 13.64 -24.61
C ASP A 103 7.20 14.20 -23.18
N ALA A 104 6.10 14.84 -22.77
CA ALA A 104 5.92 15.27 -21.38
C ALA A 104 5.89 14.06 -20.42
N LEU A 105 5.37 12.92 -20.86
CA LEU A 105 5.43 11.69 -20.08
C LEU A 105 6.88 11.23 -19.91
N LEU A 106 7.63 11.11 -21.00
CA LEU A 106 8.92 10.42 -21.05
C LEU A 106 10.14 11.31 -20.82
N ASN A 107 9.93 12.59 -20.49
CA ASN A 107 10.99 13.55 -20.24
C ASN A 107 12.04 13.01 -19.24
N ALA A 108 13.30 12.95 -19.71
CA ALA A 108 14.44 12.34 -19.02
C ALA A 108 14.81 13.00 -17.67
N ASP A 109 14.35 14.23 -17.43
CA ASP A 109 14.62 14.96 -16.18
C ASP A 109 13.62 14.66 -15.06
N GLN A 110 12.56 13.88 -15.33
CA GLN A 110 11.58 13.52 -14.32
C GLN A 110 11.93 12.19 -13.64
N SER A 111 12.17 12.25 -12.32
CA SER A 111 12.15 11.05 -11.49
C SER A 111 10.72 10.57 -11.31
N ARG A 112 10.46 9.29 -11.61
CA ARG A 112 9.15 8.68 -11.36
C ARG A 112 9.14 8.01 -10.00
N ARG A 113 7.95 8.01 -9.38
CA ARG A 113 7.70 7.21 -8.19
C ARG A 113 7.20 5.85 -8.61
N PHE A 114 7.46 4.82 -7.81
CA PHE A 114 6.77 3.56 -8.00
C PHE A 114 5.33 3.71 -7.54
N LEU A 115 4.41 3.02 -8.21
CA LEU A 115 3.05 2.93 -7.75
C LEU A 115 3.06 2.23 -6.39
N ASP A 116 2.63 2.95 -5.37
CA ASP A 116 2.65 2.49 -4.00
C ASP A 116 1.23 2.17 -3.54
N ASN A 117 0.96 0.88 -3.38
CA ASN A 117 -0.32 0.44 -2.83
C ASN A 117 -0.45 0.74 -1.32
N GLU A 118 0.62 1.18 -0.63
CA GLU A 118 0.60 1.67 0.75
C GLU A 118 0.02 3.10 0.84
N GLY A 119 -1.06 3.37 0.10
CA GLY A 119 -1.86 4.58 0.23
C GLY A 119 -2.72 4.54 1.49
N VAL A 120 -2.77 5.69 2.19
CA VAL A 120 -3.55 6.00 3.42
C VAL A 120 -3.83 4.77 4.26
N ASP A 121 -2.93 4.49 5.21
CA ASP A 121 -3.22 3.53 6.26
C ASP A 121 -4.53 3.98 6.94
N SER A 122 -5.52 3.10 6.89
CA SER A 122 -6.70 3.22 7.71
C SER A 122 -6.69 2.05 8.69
N VAL A 123 -7.36 2.22 9.81
CA VAL A 123 -7.36 1.25 10.89
C VAL A 123 -8.80 0.97 11.21
N GLU A 124 -9.14 -0.30 11.24
CA GLU A 124 -10.43 -0.75 11.72
C GLU A 124 -10.39 -0.81 13.24
N PHE A 125 -11.27 -0.08 13.89
CA PHE A 125 -11.42 -0.04 15.34
C PHE A 125 -12.77 -0.60 15.76
N GLN A 126 -12.78 -1.32 16.87
CA GLN A 126 -13.99 -1.74 17.57
C GLN A 126 -14.10 -1.01 18.91
N PHE A 127 -15.22 -0.34 19.10
CA PHE A 127 -15.59 0.38 20.32
C PHE A 127 -16.72 -0.36 21.02
N LYS A 128 -16.60 -0.56 22.33
CA LYS A 128 -17.60 -1.21 23.16
C LYS A 128 -17.91 -0.36 24.38
N SER A 129 -19.17 -0.04 24.58
CA SER A 129 -19.68 0.62 25.78
C SER A 129 -19.48 -0.30 27.00
N LEU A 130 -18.97 0.28 28.07
CA LEU A 130 -18.88 -0.33 29.40
C LEU A 130 -19.95 0.26 30.33
N THR A 131 -21.01 0.83 29.76
CA THR A 131 -22.00 1.56 30.54
C THR A 131 -22.98 0.60 31.19
N GLU A 132 -23.06 0.68 32.51
CA GLU A 132 -23.92 -0.17 33.33
C GLU A 132 -24.61 0.71 34.36
N CYS A 133 -25.93 0.86 34.23
CA CYS A 133 -26.70 1.73 35.12
C CYS A 133 -28.02 1.03 35.46
N THR A 134 -28.29 0.87 36.76
CA THR A 134 -29.37 -0.01 37.25
C THR A 134 -30.77 0.59 37.17
N GLU A 135 -30.89 1.91 37.06
CA GLU A 135 -32.19 2.60 37.26
C GLU A 135 -32.58 3.59 36.15
N LEU A 136 -31.71 3.85 35.17
CA LEU A 136 -31.98 4.81 34.10
C LEU A 136 -31.87 4.14 32.72
N PRO A 137 -32.86 4.31 31.82
CA PRO A 137 -32.71 3.93 30.42
C PRO A 137 -31.71 4.88 29.77
N ILE A 138 -30.46 4.44 29.69
CA ILE A 138 -29.37 5.25 29.18
C ILE A 138 -29.08 4.88 27.74
N ARG A 139 -28.80 5.91 26.94
CA ARG A 139 -28.34 5.75 25.57
C ARG A 139 -26.87 6.10 25.50
N SER A 140 -26.07 5.12 25.09
CA SER A 140 -24.69 5.32 24.65
C SER A 140 -24.70 6.01 23.29
N ASN A 141 -24.18 7.23 23.25
CA ASN A 141 -24.00 7.97 22.01
C ASN A 141 -22.51 8.16 21.74
N TRP A 142 -22.12 7.99 20.49
CA TRP A 142 -20.73 8.14 20.06
C TRP A 142 -20.68 9.22 18.99
N LYS A 143 -19.63 10.02 19.01
CA LYS A 143 -19.15 10.76 17.86
C LYS A 143 -17.69 10.34 17.62
N ILE A 144 -17.44 9.72 16.47
CA ILE A 144 -16.10 9.24 16.09
C ILE A 144 -15.76 9.86 14.75
N GLY A 145 -14.79 10.79 14.75
CA GLY A 145 -14.62 11.72 13.65
C GLY A 145 -15.92 12.50 13.37
N ASP A 146 -16.42 12.43 12.13
CA ASP A 146 -17.66 13.09 11.72
C ASP A 146 -18.93 12.23 11.86
N ARG A 147 -18.78 10.98 12.28
CA ARG A 147 -19.89 10.01 12.34
C ARG A 147 -20.51 9.94 13.73
N LYS A 148 -21.82 9.72 13.81
CA LYS A 148 -22.57 9.55 15.05
C LYS A 148 -23.18 8.15 15.14
N PHE A 149 -23.15 7.56 16.33
CA PHE A 149 -23.70 6.22 16.59
C PHE A 149 -24.48 6.21 17.91
N SER A 150 -25.48 5.34 18.02
CA SER A 150 -26.32 5.16 19.22
C SER A 150 -26.50 3.67 19.55
N THR A 151 -25.40 2.94 19.64
CA THR A 151 -25.36 1.49 19.90
C THR A 151 -24.40 1.20 21.06
N SER A 152 -24.48 0.01 21.64
CA SER A 152 -23.52 -0.43 22.67
C SER A 152 -22.15 -0.81 22.10
N GLU A 153 -22.09 -1.07 20.79
CA GLU A 153 -20.88 -1.49 20.09
C GLU A 153 -20.86 -0.91 18.68
N VAL A 154 -19.67 -0.46 18.24
CA VAL A 154 -19.45 0.23 16.97
C VAL A 154 -18.13 -0.23 16.37
N THR A 155 -18.15 -0.61 15.09
CA THR A 155 -16.94 -0.83 14.29
C THR A 155 -16.80 0.26 13.25
N VAL A 156 -15.63 0.91 13.18
CA VAL A 156 -15.35 1.98 12.21
C VAL A 156 -13.95 1.87 11.63
N ILE A 157 -13.84 2.23 10.35
CA ILE A 157 -12.56 2.40 9.67
C ILE A 157 -12.22 3.89 9.73
N LEU A 158 -11.07 4.19 10.33
CA LEU A 158 -10.57 5.55 10.51
C LEU A 158 -9.23 5.72 9.78
N PRO A 159 -8.96 6.87 9.14
CA PRO A 159 -7.63 7.13 8.56
C PRO A 159 -6.55 7.20 9.66
N GLU A 160 -5.28 7.07 9.29
CA GLU A 160 -4.12 7.19 10.22
C GLU A 160 -3.98 8.59 10.83
N ALA A 161 -4.67 9.59 10.28
CA ALA A 161 -4.73 10.92 10.87
C ALA A 161 -5.36 10.89 12.27
N GLU A 162 -4.94 11.80 13.15
CA GLU A 162 -5.45 11.92 14.52
C GLU A 162 -6.99 12.03 14.52
N GLN A 163 -7.65 11.08 15.16
CA GLN A 163 -9.10 11.06 15.31
C GLN A 163 -9.47 11.15 16.78
N GLN A 164 -10.67 11.68 17.05
CA GLN A 164 -11.21 11.81 18.39
C GLN A 164 -12.46 10.96 18.54
N VAL A 165 -12.55 10.28 19.68
CA VAL A 165 -13.77 9.64 20.17
C VAL A 165 -14.39 10.56 21.20
N ASP A 166 -15.67 10.80 21.02
CA ASP A 166 -16.52 11.54 21.95
C ASP A 166 -17.66 10.61 22.35
N TYR A 167 -17.52 10.04 23.53
CA TYR A 167 -18.47 9.10 24.11
C TYR A 167 -19.38 9.82 25.11
N MET A 168 -20.67 9.83 24.84
CA MET A 168 -21.68 10.56 25.60
C MET A 168 -22.71 9.60 26.17
N ILE A 169 -23.03 9.80 27.44
CA ILE A 169 -24.14 9.15 28.12
C ILE A 169 -25.19 10.22 28.37
N MET A 170 -26.39 9.96 27.87
CA MET A 170 -27.55 10.81 28.10
C MET A 170 -28.49 10.11 29.08
N ASP A 171 -29.10 10.87 29.98
CA ASP A 171 -30.17 10.38 30.83
C ASP A 171 -31.50 10.20 30.05
N SER A 172 -32.55 9.77 30.75
CA SER A 172 -33.88 9.56 30.17
C SER A 172 -34.55 10.83 29.64
N SER A 173 -34.12 12.01 30.12
CA SER A 173 -34.61 13.33 29.66
C SER A 173 -33.85 13.84 28.43
N GLY A 174 -32.75 13.19 28.04
CA GLY A 174 -31.87 13.66 26.98
C GLY A 174 -30.86 14.71 27.47
N THR A 175 -30.62 14.79 28.78
CA THR A 175 -29.58 15.63 29.39
C THR A 175 -28.26 14.86 29.44
N LEU A 176 -27.15 15.55 29.19
CA LEU A 176 -25.81 14.96 29.24
C LEU A 176 -25.47 14.56 30.68
N ALA A 177 -25.26 13.28 30.93
CA ALA A 177 -24.81 12.77 32.23
C ALA A 177 -23.27 12.71 32.28
N VAL A 178 -22.61 12.20 31.24
CA VAL A 178 -21.15 12.11 31.16
C VAL A 178 -20.71 12.26 29.71
N GLN A 179 -19.64 13.02 29.47
CA GLN A 179 -18.92 13.03 28.20
C GLN A 179 -17.45 12.64 28.42
N ILE A 180 -16.99 11.62 27.71
CA ILE A 180 -15.59 11.19 27.67
C ILE A 180 -15.05 11.50 26.29
N VAL A 181 -14.09 12.42 26.21
CA VAL A 181 -13.44 12.83 24.98
C VAL A 181 -12.00 12.34 25.00
N GLN A 182 -11.62 11.58 23.98
CA GLN A 182 -10.31 10.95 23.90
C GLN A 182 -9.79 10.95 22.46
N PRO A 183 -8.57 11.48 22.20
CA PRO A 183 -7.88 11.23 20.95
C PRO A 183 -7.47 9.76 20.90
N ILE A 184 -7.69 9.13 19.74
CA ILE A 184 -7.23 7.78 19.48
C ILE A 184 -5.74 7.89 19.17
N ASP A 185 -4.93 7.44 20.10
CA ASP A 185 -3.49 7.30 19.87
C ASP A 185 -3.26 6.16 18.86
N GLN A 186 -2.60 6.51 17.75
CA GLN A 186 -2.27 5.60 16.65
C GLN A 186 -1.00 4.77 16.96
N VAL A 187 -0.26 5.13 18.01
CA VAL A 187 1.06 4.55 18.33
C VAL A 187 0.90 3.19 19.02
N SER A 188 0.54 2.15 18.25
CA SER A 188 1.06 0.76 18.38
C SER A 188 0.12 -0.28 17.76
N ILE A 189 -0.07 -0.22 16.43
CA ILE A 189 -0.66 -1.38 15.71
C ILE A 189 0.42 -2.43 15.40
N ALA A 190 1.68 -2.16 15.76
CA ALA A 190 2.81 -2.99 15.37
C ALA A 190 2.90 -4.34 16.10
N ALA A 191 2.27 -4.53 17.27
CA ALA A 191 2.26 -5.82 17.93
C ALA A 191 1.28 -5.81 19.10
N VAL A 192 0.33 -6.76 19.10
CA VAL A 192 -0.53 -7.14 20.22
C VAL A 192 -1.54 -6.07 20.65
N GLU A 193 -2.82 -6.38 20.44
CA GLU A 193 -4.02 -5.61 20.84
C GLU A 193 -3.78 -4.55 21.95
N PRO A 194 -3.47 -3.28 21.59
CA PRO A 194 -3.65 -2.21 22.57
C PRO A 194 -5.14 -2.08 22.82
N SER A 195 -5.57 -2.51 24.00
CA SER A 195 -6.93 -2.25 24.48
C SER A 195 -6.83 -1.17 25.53
N GLN A 196 -7.52 -0.07 25.29
CA GLN A 196 -7.64 1.00 26.26
C GLN A 196 -9.08 1.07 26.75
N SER A 197 -9.25 1.31 28.05
CA SER A 197 -10.56 1.59 28.62
C SER A 197 -10.51 2.80 29.54
N VAL A 198 -11.60 3.56 29.52
CA VAL A 198 -11.87 4.63 30.46
C VAL A 198 -13.16 4.25 31.17
N LYS A 199 -13.10 4.17 32.50
CA LYS A 199 -14.28 3.95 33.35
C LYS A 199 -14.43 5.12 34.31
N VAL A 200 -15.66 5.58 34.47
CA VAL A 200 -16.08 6.62 35.38
C VAL A 200 -17.20 6.01 36.22
N ASN A 201 -16.93 5.77 37.49
CA ASN A 201 -17.85 5.18 38.45
C ASN A 201 -18.32 6.25 39.43
N PHE A 202 -19.63 6.33 39.64
CA PHE A 202 -20.22 7.21 40.65
C PHE A 202 -20.52 6.42 41.93
N THR A 203 -20.22 7.00 43.09
CA THR A 203 -20.60 6.38 44.37
C THR A 203 -22.11 6.45 44.60
N GLN A 204 -22.65 5.50 45.36
CA GLN A 204 -24.10 5.41 45.66
C GLN A 204 -24.68 6.67 46.31
N ASP A 205 -23.86 7.42 47.05
CA ASP A 205 -24.25 8.67 47.69
C ASP A 205 -24.07 9.91 46.80
N GLY A 206 -23.55 9.74 45.58
CA GLY A 206 -23.27 10.82 44.63
C GLY A 206 -22.17 11.78 45.09
N ARG A 207 -21.38 11.43 46.12
CA ARG A 207 -20.38 12.33 46.70
C ARG A 207 -18.97 12.14 46.15
N ALA A 208 -18.75 11.09 45.39
CA ALA A 208 -17.46 10.84 44.76
C ALA A 208 -17.57 10.26 43.35
N VAL A 209 -16.57 10.62 42.54
CA VAL A 209 -16.31 10.07 41.22
C VAL A 209 -15.01 9.29 41.28
N ILE A 210 -15.04 8.04 40.82
CA ILE A 210 -13.87 7.18 40.68
C ILE A 210 -13.61 7.02 39.19
N ILE A 211 -12.46 7.50 38.72
CA ILE A 211 -12.06 7.36 37.32
C ILE A 211 -10.92 6.35 37.26
N GLU A 212 -11.04 5.38 36.36
CA GLU A 212 -10.04 4.34 36.13
C GLU A 212 -9.66 4.32 34.66
N LEU A 213 -8.35 4.45 34.41
CA LEU A 213 -7.76 4.27 33.09
C LEU A 213 -7.04 2.93 33.06
N SER A 214 -7.27 2.14 32.01
CA SER A 214 -6.52 0.92 31.75
C SER A 214 -6.01 0.92 30.31
N ASP A 215 -4.80 0.43 30.11
CA ASP A 215 -4.20 0.17 28.81
C ASP A 215 -3.37 -1.11 28.97
N THR A 216 -3.27 -1.94 27.93
CA THR A 216 -2.40 -3.11 27.93
C THR A 216 -0.92 -2.73 27.88
N ARG A 217 -0.61 -1.52 27.39
CA ARG A 217 0.72 -0.93 27.45
C ARG A 217 1.02 -0.41 28.87
N ASP A 218 2.30 -0.23 29.15
CA ASP A 218 2.72 0.49 30.35
C ASP A 218 2.64 2.01 30.12
N PHE A 219 2.05 2.73 31.07
CA PHE A 219 1.75 4.16 30.97
C PHE A 219 1.72 4.85 32.33
N GLY A 220 2.13 6.11 32.34
CA GLY A 220 1.93 7.07 33.43
C GLY A 220 0.75 8.00 33.15
N VAL A 221 0.16 8.53 34.22
CA VAL A 221 -0.97 9.47 34.15
C VAL A 221 -0.68 10.66 35.03
N THR A 222 -0.96 11.86 34.51
CA THR A 222 -1.01 13.10 35.29
C THR A 222 -2.41 13.67 35.20
N TRP A 223 -3.07 13.83 36.34
CA TRP A 223 -4.40 14.41 36.41
C TRP A 223 -4.36 15.93 36.53
N SER A 224 -5.43 16.58 36.07
CA SER A 224 -5.69 18.01 36.24
C SER A 224 -7.19 18.24 36.46
N PRO A 225 -7.60 19.06 37.43
CA PRO A 225 -6.79 19.97 38.28
C PRO A 225 -6.16 19.30 39.51
N VAL A 226 -6.35 17.99 39.70
CA VAL A 226 -5.86 17.27 40.89
C VAL A 226 -4.47 16.70 40.62
N THR A 227 -3.49 16.96 41.48
CA THR A 227 -2.21 16.26 41.43
C THR A 227 -2.34 14.85 42.00
N SER A 228 -2.29 13.85 41.13
CA SER A 228 -2.16 12.43 41.47
C SER A 228 -1.34 11.75 40.36
N ASP A 229 -0.46 10.83 40.74
CA ASP A 229 0.42 10.03 39.87
C ASP A 229 -0.12 8.60 39.63
N GLY A 230 -1.42 8.38 39.86
CA GLY A 230 -2.06 7.07 39.74
C GLY A 230 -2.94 6.90 38.50
N LYS A 231 -3.15 5.64 38.09
CA LYS A 231 -4.12 5.24 37.03
C LYS A 231 -5.58 5.35 37.47
N ARG A 232 -5.80 5.59 38.77
CA ARG A 232 -7.11 5.72 39.40
C ARG A 232 -7.17 7.06 40.13
N LEU A 233 -8.21 7.85 39.84
CA LEU A 233 -8.48 9.11 40.51
C LEU A 233 -9.78 9.01 41.31
N ILE A 234 -9.78 9.49 42.55
CA ILE A 234 -10.97 9.61 43.38
C ILE A 234 -11.17 11.07 43.72
N ILE A 235 -12.28 11.65 43.26
CA ILE A 235 -12.64 13.04 43.54
C ILE A 235 -13.83 13.06 44.48
N ARG A 236 -13.76 13.91 45.50
CA ARG A 236 -14.84 14.18 46.45
C ARG A 236 -15.31 15.62 46.28
N GLU A 237 -16.53 15.91 46.69
CA GLU A 237 -17.13 17.25 46.57
C GLU A 237 -16.23 18.39 47.13
N PRO A 238 -16.23 19.57 46.47
CA PRO A 238 -16.93 19.88 45.22
C PRO A 238 -16.23 19.26 44.00
N ILE A 239 -17.00 18.61 43.14
CA ILE A 239 -16.47 17.95 41.95
C ILE A 239 -16.25 19.02 40.87
N ALA A 240 -15.08 19.03 40.24
CA ALA A 240 -14.85 19.88 39.08
C ALA A 240 -15.68 19.34 37.90
N THR A 241 -16.39 20.22 37.20
CA THR A 241 -17.22 19.87 36.03
C THR A 241 -16.40 19.40 34.82
N ARG A 242 -15.09 19.62 34.86
CA ARG A 242 -14.14 19.20 33.83
C ARG A 242 -12.87 18.67 34.45
N LEU A 243 -12.49 17.47 34.02
CA LEU A 243 -11.29 16.77 34.45
C LEU A 243 -10.50 16.36 33.22
N SER A 244 -9.18 16.34 33.34
CA SER A 244 -8.35 15.73 32.30
C SER A 244 -7.22 14.89 32.88
N ALA A 245 -6.90 13.81 32.18
CA ALA A 245 -5.71 13.00 32.38
C ALA A 245 -4.82 13.14 31.15
N ASP A 246 -3.61 13.66 31.35
CA ASP A 246 -2.56 13.54 30.36
C ASP A 246 -1.86 12.18 30.58
N ILE A 247 -1.76 11.41 29.51
CA ILE A 247 -1.23 10.03 29.50
C ILE A 247 0.11 10.06 28.77
N VAL A 248 1.11 9.38 29.33
CA VAL A 248 2.41 9.20 28.68
C VAL A 248 2.75 7.71 28.70
N TRP A 249 2.93 7.12 27.52
CA TRP A 249 3.33 5.72 27.38
C TRP A 249 4.85 5.57 27.37
N ARG A 250 5.34 4.35 27.59
CA ARG A 250 6.78 4.04 27.67
C ARG A 250 7.55 4.38 26.39
N ASP A 251 6.92 4.30 25.23
CA ASP A 251 7.50 4.66 23.93
C ASP A 251 7.59 6.18 23.71
N GLY A 252 7.12 6.98 24.66
CA GLY A 252 7.13 8.45 24.61
C GLY A 252 5.89 9.06 23.93
N SER A 253 4.98 8.25 23.42
CA SER A 253 3.68 8.73 22.92
C SER A 253 2.88 9.39 24.05
N LYS A 254 2.01 10.33 23.68
CA LYS A 254 1.22 11.14 24.61
C LYS A 254 -0.24 11.13 24.22
N GLY A 255 -1.12 11.03 25.21
CA GLY A 255 -2.56 11.03 25.05
C GLY A 255 -3.23 11.94 26.05
N LYS A 256 -4.52 12.23 25.83
CA LYS A 256 -5.29 13.05 26.75
C LYS A 256 -6.74 12.61 26.86
N VAL A 257 -7.18 12.21 28.03
CA VAL A 257 -8.60 11.94 28.29
C VAL A 257 -9.21 13.17 28.95
N VAL A 258 -10.33 13.66 28.41
CA VAL A 258 -11.11 14.74 29.02
C VAL A 258 -12.47 14.19 29.42
N ILE A 259 -12.81 14.34 30.69
CA ILE A 259 -14.11 13.94 31.25
C ILE A 259 -14.86 15.21 31.59
N LYS A 260 -16.06 15.36 31.02
CA LYS A 260 -16.98 16.44 31.36
C LYS A 260 -18.18 15.87 32.11
N LEU A 261 -18.50 16.51 33.22
CA LEU A 261 -19.61 16.20 34.11
C LEU A 261 -20.65 17.33 34.02
N PRO A 262 -21.89 17.09 34.47
CA PRO A 262 -22.97 18.09 34.41
C PRO A 262 -22.65 19.31 35.28
N GLU A 263 -23.10 20.50 34.86
CA GLU A 263 -22.81 21.77 35.55
C GLU A 263 -23.49 21.90 36.92
N ASP A 264 -24.57 21.16 37.17
CA ASP A 264 -25.30 21.20 38.44
C ASP A 264 -24.62 20.38 39.54
N ASN A 265 -23.50 19.70 39.23
CA ASN A 265 -22.78 18.78 40.12
C ASN A 265 -23.67 17.70 40.76
N LYS A 266 -24.90 17.51 40.26
CA LYS A 266 -25.80 16.47 40.73
C LYS A 266 -25.53 15.26 39.87
N LEU A 267 -24.65 14.41 40.38
CA LEU A 267 -24.53 13.07 39.83
C LEU A 267 -25.91 12.40 39.88
N PRO A 268 -26.34 11.71 38.80
CA PRO A 268 -27.58 10.95 38.86
C PRO A 268 -27.48 10.01 40.06
N ALA A 269 -28.47 10.06 40.97
CA ALA A 269 -28.45 9.38 42.26
C ALA A 269 -28.44 7.84 42.17
N SER A 270 -28.29 7.28 40.97
CA SER A 270 -28.22 5.87 40.65
C SER A 270 -26.80 5.50 40.24
N VAL A 271 -26.29 4.38 40.76
CA VAL A 271 -25.00 3.81 40.33
C VAL A 271 -24.99 3.68 38.82
N CYS A 272 -24.10 4.43 38.18
CA CYS A 272 -23.91 4.41 36.75
C CYS A 272 -22.40 4.32 36.49
N GLN A 273 -21.96 3.20 35.95
CA GLN A 273 -20.64 3.11 35.35
C GLN A 273 -20.74 3.72 33.96
N ALA A 274 -19.91 4.70 33.67
CA ALA A 274 -19.79 5.36 32.39
C ALA A 274 -18.43 5.05 31.79
N GLY A 275 -18.38 4.48 30.59
CA GLY A 275 -17.09 4.15 30.01
C GLY A 275 -17.19 3.45 28.68
N PHE A 276 -16.02 3.31 28.06
CA PHE A 276 -15.86 2.50 26.87
C PHE A 276 -14.49 1.82 26.86
N HIS A 277 -14.43 0.76 26.08
CA HIS A 277 -13.23 0.07 25.67
C HIS A 277 -13.10 0.19 24.14
N TYR A 278 -11.88 0.32 23.64
CA TYR A 278 -11.63 0.16 22.22
C TYR A 278 -10.37 -0.65 21.94
N ARG A 279 -10.34 -1.29 20.77
CA ARG A 279 -9.18 -1.99 20.21
C ARG A 279 -9.06 -1.76 18.71
N ALA A 280 -7.83 -1.73 18.21
CA ALA A 280 -7.54 -1.84 16.78
C ALA A 280 -7.67 -3.31 16.35
N ILE A 281 -8.40 -3.56 15.26
CA ILE A 281 -8.59 -4.89 14.67
C ILE A 281 -7.49 -5.16 13.64
N GLN A 282 -7.37 -4.29 12.63
CA GLN A 282 -6.43 -4.47 11.53
C GLN A 282 -6.09 -3.15 10.84
N LYS A 283 -4.90 -3.09 10.24
CA LYS A 283 -4.56 -2.06 9.24
C LYS A 283 -5.17 -2.41 7.90
N ILE A 284 -5.73 -1.40 7.25
CA ILE A 284 -6.30 -1.45 5.91
C ILE A 284 -5.55 -0.41 5.09
N SER A 285 -4.64 -0.87 4.23
CA SER A 285 -4.00 -0.02 3.23
C SER A 285 -4.89 0.03 2.00
N ARG A 286 -5.21 1.24 1.52
CA ARG A 286 -6.00 1.44 0.31
C ARG A 286 -5.10 2.08 -0.75
N PRO A 287 -4.86 1.43 -1.89
CA PRO A 287 -4.13 2.05 -2.98
C PRO A 287 -4.70 3.43 -3.27
N ASN A 288 -3.87 4.48 -3.31
CA ASN A 288 -4.34 5.79 -3.72
C ASN A 288 -4.59 5.71 -5.24
N PRO A 289 -5.87 5.72 -5.69
CA PRO A 289 -6.19 5.52 -7.09
C PRO A 289 -5.70 6.68 -7.97
N LEU A 290 -5.27 7.82 -7.41
CA LEU A 290 -4.78 8.98 -8.15
C LEU A 290 -3.26 9.15 -8.04
N GLN A 291 -2.50 8.09 -7.77
CA GLN A 291 -1.04 8.14 -7.96
C GLN A 291 -0.70 8.30 -9.45
N LEU A 292 -0.52 9.54 -9.88
CA LEU A 292 -0.10 9.92 -11.22
C LEU A 292 1.43 9.93 -11.30
N ASN A 293 1.97 9.87 -12.52
CA ASN A 293 3.42 9.83 -12.78
C ASN A 293 4.15 8.67 -12.07
N THR A 294 3.55 7.49 -12.10
CA THR A 294 4.13 6.30 -11.48
C THR A 294 4.58 5.26 -12.48
N VAL A 295 5.59 4.49 -12.10
CA VAL A 295 5.99 3.26 -12.77
C VAL A 295 5.54 2.07 -11.93
N ASP A 296 5.05 1.03 -12.59
CA ASP A 296 4.76 -0.26 -11.97
C ASP A 296 5.40 -1.39 -12.78
N LEU A 297 6.01 -2.32 -12.07
CA LEU A 297 6.73 -3.45 -12.64
C LEU A 297 6.12 -4.75 -12.14
N ASN A 298 5.94 -5.68 -13.07
CA ASN A 298 5.52 -7.03 -12.77
C ASN A 298 6.51 -8.01 -13.41
N TYR A 299 6.96 -8.98 -12.64
CA TYR A 299 7.84 -10.05 -13.10
C TYR A 299 7.22 -11.38 -12.71
N MET A 300 7.12 -12.29 -13.67
CA MET A 300 6.61 -13.62 -13.45
C MET A 300 7.77 -14.60 -13.62
N ASP A 301 8.11 -15.35 -12.57
CA ASP A 301 9.21 -16.32 -12.64
C ASP A 301 8.87 -17.53 -13.52
N ASP A 302 9.83 -18.43 -13.69
CA ASP A 302 9.72 -19.68 -14.45
C ASP A 302 8.62 -20.62 -13.93
N ARG A 303 8.27 -20.51 -12.66
CA ARG A 303 7.21 -21.27 -11.98
C ARG A 303 5.85 -20.56 -12.05
N GLY A 304 5.75 -19.40 -12.68
CA GLY A 304 4.52 -18.62 -12.75
C GLY A 304 4.19 -17.88 -11.46
N LYS A 305 5.18 -17.60 -10.61
CA LYS A 305 5.00 -16.79 -9.40
C LYS A 305 5.17 -15.30 -9.75
N LEU A 306 4.16 -14.51 -9.40
CA LEU A 306 4.14 -13.07 -9.63
C LEU A 306 4.91 -12.32 -8.53
N TYR A 307 5.83 -11.48 -8.96
CA TYR A 307 6.44 -10.42 -8.18
C TYR A 307 6.01 -9.07 -8.73
N SER A 308 5.75 -8.11 -7.84
CA SER A 308 5.38 -6.76 -8.24
C SER A 308 6.00 -5.71 -7.33
N THR A 309 6.32 -4.55 -7.89
CA THR A 309 6.65 -3.35 -7.11
C THR A 309 5.51 -2.92 -6.19
N ARG A 310 4.24 -3.25 -6.53
CA ARG A 310 3.07 -2.98 -5.69
C ARG A 310 3.03 -3.76 -4.38
N PHE A 311 3.75 -4.87 -4.30
CA PHE A 311 3.76 -5.73 -3.12
C PHE A 311 4.94 -5.44 -2.18
N ALA A 312 5.86 -4.58 -2.60
CA ALA A 312 7.06 -4.23 -1.86
C ALA A 312 7.12 -2.74 -1.53
N ARG A 313 7.44 -2.44 -0.26
CA ARG A 313 7.85 -1.09 0.13
C ARG A 313 9.16 -0.74 -0.56
N GLN A 314 9.18 0.40 -1.24
CA GLN A 314 10.36 0.89 -1.95
C GLN A 314 11.30 1.64 -1.00
N VAL A 315 12.55 1.19 -0.91
CA VAL A 315 13.63 1.86 -0.19
C VAL A 315 14.78 2.09 -1.17
N ASN A 316 15.23 3.35 -1.32
CA ASN A 316 16.26 3.74 -2.31
C ASN A 316 15.93 3.35 -3.77
N ALA A 317 14.66 3.18 -4.10
CA ALA A 317 14.24 2.86 -5.46
C ALA A 317 14.34 4.09 -6.37
N SER A 318 14.69 3.88 -7.62
CA SER A 318 14.83 4.92 -8.64
C SER A 318 14.37 4.40 -10.00
N PHE A 319 13.60 5.19 -10.74
CA PHE A 319 13.37 4.97 -12.16
C PHE A 319 13.66 6.26 -12.90
N LYS A 320 14.52 6.18 -13.93
CA LYS A 320 14.92 7.32 -14.75
C LYS A 320 14.87 6.95 -16.22
N VAL A 321 14.15 7.75 -17.01
CA VAL A 321 14.28 7.72 -18.46
C VAL A 321 15.57 8.45 -18.83
N ILE A 322 16.39 7.82 -19.67
CA ILE A 322 17.66 8.37 -20.14
C ILE A 322 17.47 9.04 -21.49
N ASP A 323 16.74 8.38 -22.39
CA ASP A 323 16.47 8.85 -23.74
C ASP A 323 15.19 8.21 -24.27
N HIS A 324 14.55 8.85 -25.26
CA HIS A 324 13.42 8.27 -25.96
C HIS A 324 13.35 8.77 -27.41
N GLU A 325 12.92 7.89 -28.32
CA GLU A 325 12.75 8.22 -29.74
C GLU A 325 11.55 7.49 -30.35
N PRO A 326 10.90 8.06 -31.39
CA PRO A 326 9.82 7.37 -32.09
C PRO A 326 10.30 6.02 -32.65
N TYR A 327 9.42 5.03 -32.63
CA TYR A 327 9.70 3.70 -33.18
C TYR A 327 8.56 3.21 -34.06
N LYS A 328 8.75 2.05 -34.70
CA LYS A 328 7.76 1.41 -35.57
C LYS A 328 6.44 1.21 -34.83
N ALA A 329 5.32 1.34 -35.54
CA ALA A 329 4.01 1.03 -34.98
C ALA A 329 3.95 -0.43 -34.52
N ASN A 330 3.15 -0.71 -33.48
CA ASN A 330 2.91 -2.08 -33.02
C ASN A 330 1.99 -2.84 -33.99
N ASP A 331 1.71 -4.12 -33.70
CA ASP A 331 0.87 -4.98 -34.57
C ASP A 331 -0.58 -4.50 -34.69
N SER A 332 -1.04 -3.64 -33.76
CA SER A 332 -2.35 -2.97 -33.82
C SER A 332 -2.32 -1.64 -34.59
N GLY A 333 -1.17 -1.25 -35.15
CA GLY A 333 -0.99 0.00 -35.90
C GLY A 333 -0.87 1.25 -35.02
N LEU A 334 -0.75 1.11 -33.69
CA LEU A 334 -0.53 2.24 -32.79
C LEU A 334 0.93 2.72 -32.89
N PRO A 335 1.18 4.03 -32.90
CA PRO A 335 2.53 4.56 -32.82
C PRO A 335 3.18 4.13 -31.50
N THR A 336 4.50 3.93 -31.52
CA THR A 336 5.26 3.57 -30.32
C THR A 336 6.43 4.52 -30.10
N GLN A 337 6.79 4.70 -28.84
CA GLN A 337 8.02 5.40 -28.45
C GLN A 337 8.97 4.40 -27.80
N LYS A 338 10.20 4.28 -28.33
CA LYS A 338 11.27 3.51 -27.70
C LYS A 338 11.92 4.34 -26.59
N VAL A 339 12.19 3.73 -25.46
CA VAL A 339 12.60 4.36 -24.20
C VAL A 339 13.78 3.60 -23.62
N TYR A 340 14.87 4.32 -23.38
CA TYR A 340 16.04 3.86 -22.66
C TYR A 340 15.91 4.29 -21.20
N PHE A 341 16.10 3.39 -20.24
CA PHE A 341 15.92 3.71 -18.83
C PHE A 341 16.93 3.03 -17.91
N LEU A 342 17.10 3.62 -16.73
CA LEU A 342 17.79 3.05 -15.58
C LEU A 342 16.81 2.82 -14.43
N LEU A 343 17.00 1.72 -13.69
CA LEU A 343 16.09 1.29 -12.65
C LEU A 343 16.85 0.65 -11.47
N ASN A 344 16.41 0.98 -10.25
CA ASN A 344 16.67 0.21 -9.03
C ASN A 344 15.35 0.08 -8.27
N CYS A 345 14.97 -1.11 -7.83
CA CYS A 345 13.74 -1.29 -7.07
C CYS A 345 13.74 -2.58 -6.25
N THR A 346 12.71 -2.74 -5.42
CA THR A 346 12.38 -4.02 -4.78
C THR A 346 11.02 -4.49 -5.27
N MET A 347 10.88 -5.77 -5.58
CA MET A 347 9.62 -6.44 -5.87
C MET A 347 9.37 -7.48 -4.78
N ALA A 348 8.10 -7.77 -4.51
CA ALA A 348 7.73 -8.86 -3.61
C ALA A 348 6.62 -9.69 -4.24
N ASP A 349 6.42 -10.89 -3.72
CA ASP A 349 5.25 -11.68 -4.05
C ASP A 349 4.00 -11.16 -3.32
N GLN A 350 2.82 -11.60 -3.74
CA GLN A 350 1.55 -11.13 -3.16
C GLN A 350 1.43 -11.43 -1.65
N ALA A 351 2.03 -12.54 -1.19
CA ALA A 351 2.10 -12.92 0.22
C ALA A 351 3.12 -12.09 1.02
N LYS A 352 3.95 -11.27 0.36
CA LYS A 352 5.07 -10.50 0.95
C LYS A 352 6.09 -11.37 1.69
N THR A 353 6.21 -12.63 1.30
CA THR A 353 7.12 -13.62 1.90
C THR A 353 8.47 -13.69 1.21
N GLU A 354 8.49 -13.40 -0.09
CA GLU A 354 9.69 -13.41 -0.91
C GLU A 354 9.90 -12.04 -1.57
N LYS A 355 11.16 -11.68 -1.76
CA LYS A 355 11.55 -10.40 -2.35
C LYS A 355 12.58 -10.60 -3.45
N LEU A 356 12.48 -9.76 -4.47
CA LEU A 356 13.49 -9.59 -5.51
C LEU A 356 14.03 -8.16 -5.38
N VAL A 357 15.34 -8.02 -5.23
CA VAL A 357 16.01 -6.73 -5.29
C VAL A 357 16.61 -6.62 -6.68
N LEU A 358 16.20 -5.60 -7.43
CA LEU A 358 16.72 -5.29 -8.74
C LEU A 358 17.65 -4.08 -8.64
N GLU A 359 18.92 -4.29 -8.97
CA GLU A 359 19.97 -3.28 -8.88
C GLU A 359 20.67 -3.12 -10.23
N ASN A 360 21.13 -1.91 -10.52
CA ASN A 360 21.85 -1.56 -11.74
C ASN A 360 21.10 -1.98 -13.01
N ILE A 361 19.77 -1.86 -13.01
CA ILE A 361 18.98 -2.29 -14.16
C ILE A 361 19.09 -1.25 -15.26
N GLU A 362 19.43 -1.73 -16.46
CA GLU A 362 19.37 -1.00 -17.72
C GLU A 362 18.33 -1.68 -18.61
N GLY A 363 17.50 -0.91 -19.31
CA GLY A 363 16.55 -1.48 -20.26
C GLY A 363 16.15 -0.56 -21.39
N VAL A 364 15.65 -1.18 -22.46
CA VAL A 364 15.16 -0.53 -23.67
C VAL A 364 13.81 -1.14 -24.02
N PHE A 365 12.74 -0.39 -23.78
CA PHE A 365 11.35 -0.82 -24.00
C PHE A 365 10.69 0.11 -25.01
N ALA A 366 9.58 -0.30 -25.61
CA ALA A 366 8.71 0.56 -26.41
C ALA A 366 7.34 0.66 -25.74
N PHE A 367 6.67 1.80 -25.91
CA PHE A 367 5.33 2.02 -25.36
C PHE A 367 4.41 2.52 -26.46
N ALA A 368 3.31 1.81 -26.70
CA ALA A 368 2.27 2.23 -27.62
C ALA A 368 1.43 3.35 -27.00
N TYR A 369 1.05 4.36 -27.77
CA TYR A 369 0.21 5.48 -27.32
C TYR A 369 -0.91 5.78 -28.32
N PRO A 370 -2.03 6.39 -27.87
CA PRO A 370 -3.12 6.75 -28.78
C PRO A 370 -2.69 7.88 -29.72
N ASN A 371 -3.17 7.85 -30.97
CA ASN A 371 -2.99 8.91 -31.95
C ASN A 371 -3.64 10.24 -31.54
#